data_AF-A0A1G0KTK7-F1
#
_entry.id   AF-A0A1G0KTK7-F1
#
_cell.length_a   1.000
_cell.length_b   1.000
_cell.length_c   1.000
_cell.angle_alpha   90.00
_cell.angle_beta   90.00
_cell.angle_gamma   90.00
#
_symmetry.space_group_name_H-M   'P 1'
#
loop_
_entity.id
_entity.type
_entity.pdbx_description
1 polymer ?
#
loop_
_entity_poly.entity_id
_entity_poly.type
_entity_poly.pdbx_seq_one_letter_code
_entity_poly.pdbx_strand_id
1 'polypeptide(L)'
;MALEKRVEAVVLVHFGFPAELSPEVKRADLLLLATEQRDLFGKAVAVGMALPQRIAPLPAWGARREFLARFMDLSADHGAKVLLA
;
A
#
# COMPACT_ATOMS: atom_id res chain seq x y z
N MET A 1 -2.34 -15.79 6.85
CA MET A 1 -3.37 -16.83 7.12
C MET A 1 -4.09 -17.23 5.83
N ALA A 2 -4.82 -18.34 5.78
CA ALA A 2 -5.47 -18.82 4.53
C ALA A 2 -6.52 -17.84 3.95
N LEU A 3 -7.17 -17.02 4.80
CA LEU A 3 -8.17 -16.04 4.36
C LEU A 3 -7.54 -14.83 3.63
N GLU A 4 -6.49 -14.24 4.19
CA GLU A 4 -5.81 -13.06 3.60
C GLU A 4 -5.31 -13.35 2.20
N LYS A 5 -4.70 -14.53 1.98
CA LYS A 5 -4.25 -14.97 0.66
C LYS A 5 -5.39 -15.09 -0.35
N ARG A 6 -6.59 -15.50 0.10
CA ARG A 6 -7.76 -15.59 -0.77
C ARG A 6 -8.30 -14.20 -1.14
N VAL A 7 -8.31 -13.27 -0.19
CA VAL A 7 -8.73 -11.88 -0.45
C VAL A 7 -7.74 -11.19 -1.39
N GLU A 8 -6.44 -11.34 -1.12
CA GLU A 8 -5.37 -10.80 -1.97
C GLU A 8 -5.48 -11.31 -3.40
N ALA A 9 -5.64 -12.63 -3.59
CA ALA A 9 -5.82 -13.22 -4.91
C ALA A 9 -7.04 -12.64 -5.67
N VAL A 10 -8.17 -12.45 -4.98
CA VAL A 10 -9.38 -11.87 -5.59
C VAL A 10 -9.13 -10.41 -6.01
N VAL A 11 -8.48 -9.62 -5.16
CA VAL A 11 -8.16 -8.21 -5.46
C VAL A 11 -7.19 -8.11 -6.64
N LEU A 12 -6.12 -8.91 -6.65
CA LEU A 12 -5.14 -8.92 -7.72
C LEU A 12 -5.77 -9.31 -9.06
N VAL A 13 -6.58 -10.37 -9.07
CA VAL A 13 -7.30 -10.82 -10.28
C VAL A 13 -8.27 -9.74 -10.75
N HIS A 14 -9.06 -9.14 -9.86
CA HIS A 14 -10.06 -8.12 -10.23
C HIS A 14 -9.44 -6.91 -10.96
N PHE A 15 -8.24 -6.50 -10.56
CA PHE A 15 -7.53 -5.37 -11.15
C PHE A 15 -6.48 -5.77 -12.21
N GLY A 16 -6.41 -7.05 -12.58
CA GLY A 16 -5.53 -7.54 -13.65
C GLY A 16 -4.04 -7.66 -13.27
N PHE A 17 -3.72 -7.80 -11.99
CA PHE A 17 -2.36 -7.98 -11.49
C PHE A 17 -1.97 -9.47 -11.40
N PRO A 18 -0.65 -9.77 -11.39
CA PRO A 18 -0.15 -11.12 -11.13
C PRO A 18 -0.66 -11.67 -9.78
N ALA A 19 -0.80 -12.98 -9.67
CA ALA A 19 -1.31 -13.65 -8.47
C ALA A 19 -0.37 -13.55 -7.25
N GLU A 20 0.89 -13.15 -7.47
CA GLU A 20 1.89 -12.95 -6.42
C GLU A 20 2.47 -11.54 -6.52
N LEU A 21 2.59 -10.88 -5.36
CA LEU A 21 3.25 -9.59 -5.25
C LEU A 21 4.76 -9.73 -5.42
N SER A 22 5.37 -8.73 -6.04
CA SER A 22 6.82 -8.71 -6.20
C SER A 22 7.52 -8.47 -4.85
N PRO A 23 8.78 -8.94 -4.67
CA PRO A 23 9.54 -8.72 -3.43
C PRO A 23 9.68 -7.24 -3.05
N GLU A 24 9.66 -6.34 -4.03
CA GLU A 24 9.74 -4.89 -3.85
C GLU A 24 8.53 -4.34 -3.08
N VAL A 25 7.33 -4.90 -3.29
CA VAL A 25 6.14 -4.52 -2.52
C VAL A 25 6.34 -4.84 -1.04
N LYS A 26 6.89 -6.03 -0.74
CA LYS A 26 7.16 -6.40 0.65
C LYS A 26 8.24 -5.52 1.28
N ARG A 27 9.26 -5.14 0.51
CA ARG A 27 10.29 -4.20 0.97
C ARG A 27 9.67 -2.82 1.28
N ALA A 28 8.80 -2.31 0.40
CA ALA A 28 8.14 -1.03 0.61
C ALA A 28 7.25 -1.04 1.87
N ASP A 29 6.49 -2.12 2.09
CA ASP A 29 5.69 -2.35 3.30
C ASP A 29 6.55 -2.30 4.58
N LEU A 30 7.71 -2.97 4.59
CA LEU A 30 8.62 -2.93 5.75
C LEU A 30 9.19 -1.54 6.02
N LEU A 31 9.54 -0.78 4.98
CA LEU A 31 10.00 0.60 5.13
C LEU A 31 8.89 1.52 5.66
N LEU A 32 7.65 1.34 5.20
CA LEU A 32 6.51 2.11 5.67
C LEU A 32 6.16 1.76 7.12
N LEU A 33 6.17 0.48 7.50
CA LEU A 33 5.96 0.04 8.87
C LEU A 33 7.00 0.64 9.83
N ALA A 34 8.28 0.65 9.44
CA ALA A 34 9.33 1.34 10.19
C ALA A 34 9.07 2.86 10.32
N THR A 35 8.54 3.48 9.26
CA THR A 35 8.16 4.90 9.27
C THR A 35 7.02 5.18 10.24
N GLU A 36 5.97 4.35 10.24
CA GLU A 36 4.84 4.43 11.18
C GLU A 36 5.27 4.24 12.63
N GLN A 37 6.12 3.24 12.89
CA GLN A 37 6.69 3.00 14.22
C GLN A 37 7.42 4.23 14.76
N ARG A 38 8.21 4.89 13.91
CA ARG A 38 8.94 6.12 14.26
C ARG A 38 8.02 7.30 14.50
N ASP A 39 7.06 7.54 13.61
CA ASP A 39 6.33 8.80 13.53
C ASP A 39 5.04 8.81 14.35
N LEU A 40 4.33 7.67 14.39
CA LEU A 40 3.01 7.57 15.03
C LEU A 40 3.07 6.93 16.41
N PHE A 41 4.07 6.08 16.65
CA PHE A 41 4.20 5.32 17.90
C PHE A 41 5.45 5.68 18.72
N GLY A 42 6.30 6.60 18.24
CA GLY A 42 7.49 7.08 18.95
C GLY A 42 8.55 6.01 19.20
N LYS A 43 8.56 4.91 18.44
CA LYS A 43 9.54 3.84 18.59
C LYS A 43 10.85 4.23 17.92
N ALA A 44 11.96 3.87 18.55
CA ALA A 44 13.27 3.96 17.92
C ALA A 44 13.39 2.93 16.80
N VAL A 45 13.92 3.35 15.65
CA VAL A 45 14.09 2.50 14.46
C VAL A 45 15.49 2.72 13.91
N ALA A 46 16.10 1.67 13.35
CA ALA A 46 17.48 1.77 12.85
C ALA A 46 17.59 2.76 11.69
N VAL A 47 18.77 3.39 11.57
CA VAL A 47 19.06 4.34 10.49
C VAL A 47 18.89 3.66 9.14
N GLY A 48 18.14 4.31 8.24
CA GLY A 48 17.87 3.79 6.89
C GLY A 48 16.73 2.76 6.79
N MET A 49 16.11 2.36 7.90
CA MET A 49 14.92 1.49 7.87
C MET A 49 13.61 2.26 7.64
N ALA A 50 13.53 3.52 8.05
CA ALA A 50 12.38 4.38 7.79
C ALA A 50 12.65 5.34 6.62
N LEU A 51 11.59 5.78 5.96
CA LEU A 51 11.68 6.81 4.94
C LEU A 51 12.19 8.14 5.54
N PRO A 52 12.94 8.96 4.79
CA PRO A 52 13.39 10.25 5.28
C PRO A 52 12.24 11.22 5.54
N GLN A 53 11.13 11.06 4.80
CA GLN A 53 9.90 11.83 5.01
C GLN A 53 9.22 11.43 6.32
N ARG A 54 8.54 12.40 6.94
CA ARG A 54 7.69 12.19 8.11
C ARG A 54 6.23 12.06 7.69
N ILE A 55 5.47 11.23 8.40
CA ILE A 55 4.02 11.09 8.18
C ILE A 55 3.23 11.60 9.38
N ALA A 56 2.00 12.07 9.10
CA ALA A 56 1.00 12.42 10.09
C ALA A 56 -0.32 11.73 9.72
N PRO A 57 -1.16 11.36 10.70
CA PRO A 57 -2.42 10.68 10.42
C PRO A 57 -3.39 11.63 9.72
N LEU A 58 -4.07 11.13 8.69
CA LEU A 58 -5.18 11.82 8.05
C LEU A 58 -6.51 11.40 8.70
N PRO A 59 -7.52 12.30 8.76
CA PRO A 59 -8.88 11.88 9.07
C PRO A 59 -9.39 10.92 8.00
N ALA A 60 -10.35 10.05 8.35
CA ALA A 60 -10.82 8.97 7.48
C ALA A 60 -11.26 9.43 6.09
N TRP A 61 -11.96 10.57 6.01
CA TRP A 61 -12.40 11.14 4.72
C TRP A 61 -11.20 11.58 3.85
N GLY A 62 -10.15 12.11 4.48
CA GLY A 62 -8.93 12.55 3.81
C GLY A 62 -8.14 11.35 3.29
N ALA A 63 -7.94 10.33 4.13
CA ALA A 63 -7.28 9.09 3.72
C ALA A 63 -7.99 8.41 2.54
N ARG A 64 -9.34 8.34 2.57
CA ARG A 64 -10.13 7.80 1.44
C ARG A 64 -9.92 8.60 0.16
N ARG A 65 -9.91 9.93 0.25
CA ARG A 65 -9.73 10.80 -0.92
C ARG A 65 -8.34 10.61 -1.53
N GLU A 66 -7.29 10.66 -0.72
CA GLU A 66 -5.90 10.52 -1.21
C GLU A 66 -5.65 9.13 -1.82
N PHE A 67 -6.18 8.07 -1.19
CA PHE A 67 -6.09 6.71 -1.72
C PHE A 67 -6.76 6.58 -3.09
N LEU A 68 -8.00 7.04 -3.22
CA LEU A 68 -8.75 6.92 -4.48
C LEU A 68 -8.15 7.79 -5.58
N ALA A 69 -7.69 9.01 -5.27
CA ALA A 69 -7.00 9.86 -6.23
C ALA A 69 -5.77 9.14 -6.80
N ARG A 70 -4.88 8.63 -5.93
CA ARG A 70 -3.68 7.93 -6.38
C ARG A 70 -3.99 6.65 -7.13
N PHE A 71 -5.00 5.90 -6.69
CA PHE A 71 -5.45 4.70 -7.39
C PHE A 71 -5.95 5.00 -8.80
N MET A 72 -6.77 6.05 -8.97
CA MET A 72 -7.27 6.47 -10.28
C MET A 72 -6.13 6.93 -11.19
N ASP A 73 -5.20 7.73 -10.68
CA ASP A 73 -4.02 8.18 -11.43
C ASP A 73 -3.19 6.99 -11.94
N LEU A 74 -2.87 6.04 -11.06
CA LEU A 74 -2.11 4.84 -11.43
C LEU A 74 -2.86 3.94 -12.41
N SER A 75 -4.18 3.84 -12.27
CA SER A 75 -5.02 3.02 -13.16
C SER A 75 -5.07 3.60 -14.57
N ALA A 76 -5.08 4.94 -14.69
CA ALA A 76 -5.02 5.63 -15.97
C ALA A 76 -3.67 5.43 -16.67
N ASP A 77 -2.56 5.51 -15.93
CA ASP A 77 -1.22 5.45 -16.49
C ASP A 77 -0.74 4.01 -16.83
N HIS A 78 -1.18 3.00 -16.07
CA HIS A 78 -0.62 1.64 -16.14
C HIS A 78 -1.62 0.57 -16.59
N GLY A 79 -2.81 0.96 -17.06
CA GLY A 79 -3.73 0.05 -17.72
C GLY A 79 -4.33 -1.03 -16.81
N ALA A 80 -4.51 -0.74 -15.52
CA ALA A 80 -5.34 -1.57 -14.66
C ALA A 80 -6.75 -1.61 -15.26
N LYS A 81 -7.06 -2.69 -15.98
CA LYS A 81 -8.38 -2.88 -16.56
C LYS A 81 -9.28 -3.23 -15.39
N VAL A 82 -10.18 -2.33 -15.04
CA VAL A 82 -11.34 -2.70 -14.23
C VAL A 82 -12.05 -3.79 -15.04
N LEU A 83 -11.87 -5.04 -14.64
CA LEU A 83 -12.55 -6.16 -15.28
C LEU A 83 -14.02 -6.05 -14.86
N LEU A 84 -14.82 -5.41 -15.71
CA LEU A 84 -16.28 -5.45 -15.61
C LEU A 84 -16.68 -6.91 -15.80
N ALA A 85 -17.10 -7.56 -14.71
CA ALA A 85 -17.83 -8.82 -14.74
C ALA A 85 -19.29 -8.58 -15.12
#